data_AF-A0A257PM78-F1
#
_entry.id   AF-A0A257PM78-F1
#
_cell.length_a   1.000
_cell.length_b   1.000
_cell.length_c   1.000
_cell.angle_alpha   90.00
_cell.angle_beta   90.00
_cell.angle_gamma   90.00
#
_symmetry.space_group_name_H-M   'P 1'
#
loop_
_entity.id
_entity.type
_entity.pdbx_description
1 polymer ?
#
loop_
_entity_poly.entity_id
_entity_poly.type
_entity_poly.pdbx_seq_one_letter_code
_entity_poly.pdbx_strand_id
1 'polypeptide(L)'
;MTRILLTSGLLPACAMYKADGGKDEANSPMGERMILQTALGQFVLRPEQAHDEPFLYVLFRHDALADLAQSQADPATQDALTRMQFRARHASYHARHPDGDFAIIEQDGAAIGRIVIDDRPEAAHIVDFALLPPYRARGVGSAVLGAVLPRLGQGMRPVRCMVLSTNEASLRMCRRLGFVETGAADPFVLLAWPPDTQLGAPHGAGHGAPPG
;
A
#
# COMPACT_ATOMS: atom_id res chain seq x y z
N MET A 1 4.56 1.55 14.39
CA MET A 1 4.03 2.50 13.39
C MET A 1 3.48 1.70 12.21
N THR A 2 2.19 1.79 11.87
CA THR A 2 1.60 1.02 10.74
C THR A 2 1.67 1.87 9.48
N ARG A 3 2.86 1.89 8.88
CA ARG A 3 3.08 2.45 7.55
C ARG A 3 3.86 1.45 6.72
N ILE A 4 3.34 1.11 5.54
CA ILE A 4 4.11 0.40 4.54
C ILE A 4 4.85 1.48 3.76
N LEU A 5 6.04 1.82 4.24
CA LEU A 5 6.92 2.79 3.58
C LEU A 5 7.62 2.11 2.41
N LEU A 6 7.33 2.62 1.24
CA LEU A 6 7.89 2.12 0.00
C LEU A 6 8.47 3.28 -0.78
N THR A 7 9.80 3.33 -0.78
CA THR A 7 10.67 4.40 -1.29
C THR A 7 10.79 5.62 -0.35
N SER A 8 11.92 5.66 0.37
CA SER A 8 12.55 6.92 0.77
C SER A 8 12.97 7.64 -0.52
N GLY A 9 12.79 8.96 -0.59
CA GLY A 9 13.14 9.79 -1.76
C GLY A 9 14.64 9.90 -2.07
N LEU A 10 15.49 9.03 -1.50
CA LEU A 10 16.89 8.86 -1.89
C LEU A 10 17.15 7.37 -2.10
N LEU A 11 17.58 7.00 -3.32
CA LEU A 11 18.10 5.70 -3.78
C LEU A 11 17.08 4.67 -4.36
N PRO A 12 17.54 3.85 -5.33
CA PRO A 12 16.78 3.55 -6.53
C PRO A 12 16.19 2.14 -6.47
N ALA A 13 15.18 1.90 -5.65
CA ALA A 13 14.38 0.68 -5.85
C ALA A 13 13.69 0.69 -7.24
N CYS A 14 13.50 1.89 -7.84
CA CYS A 14 13.00 2.06 -9.20
C CYS A 14 13.99 1.69 -10.31
N ALA A 15 15.29 1.52 -10.06
CA ALA A 15 16.21 1.07 -11.12
C ALA A 15 15.97 -0.39 -11.55
N MET A 16 15.09 -1.13 -10.87
CA MET A 16 14.77 -2.52 -11.21
C MET A 16 13.57 -2.70 -12.15
N TYR A 17 12.71 -1.69 -12.34
CA TYR A 17 11.50 -1.87 -13.16
C TYR A 17 11.23 -0.62 -14.00
N LYS A 18 11.55 -0.71 -15.30
CA LYS A 18 11.15 0.30 -16.28
C LYS A 18 9.62 0.41 -16.32
N ALA A 19 9.14 1.64 -16.28
CA ALA A 19 7.76 1.96 -16.63
C ALA A 19 7.65 1.90 -18.17
N ASP A 20 7.31 0.72 -18.70
CA ASP A 20 6.79 0.60 -20.06
C ASP A 20 5.35 0.10 -19.93
N GLY A 21 4.39 0.97 -20.22
CA GLY A 21 2.96 0.65 -20.18
C GLY A 21 2.14 1.87 -19.80
N GLY A 22 1.71 2.65 -20.79
CA GLY A 22 0.66 3.65 -20.59
C GLY A 22 -0.67 2.96 -20.31
N LYS A 23 -1.43 3.49 -19.34
CA LYS A 23 -2.78 2.98 -19.05
C LYS A 23 -3.75 3.38 -20.15
N ASP A 24 -4.65 2.45 -20.48
CA ASP A 24 -5.99 2.78 -20.94
C ASP A 24 -6.76 3.38 -19.74
N GLU A 25 -7.24 4.63 -19.86
CA GLU A 25 -8.01 5.34 -18.81
C GLU A 25 -9.24 4.57 -18.29
N ALA A 26 -9.67 3.53 -18.99
CA ALA A 26 -10.79 2.66 -18.64
C ALA A 26 -10.49 1.61 -17.54
N ASN A 27 -9.24 1.47 -17.07
CA ASN A 27 -8.83 0.36 -16.20
C ASN A 27 -8.11 0.79 -14.91
N SER A 28 -8.60 1.82 -14.21
CA SER A 28 -8.21 2.02 -12.80
C SER A 28 -8.88 0.95 -11.92
N PRO A 29 -8.14 0.01 -11.30
CA PRO A 29 -8.72 -1.02 -10.44
C PRO A 29 -9.52 -0.48 -9.25
N MET A 30 -9.30 0.78 -8.88
CA MET A 30 -10.01 1.45 -7.79
C MET A 30 -11.33 2.14 -8.21
N GLY A 31 -11.52 2.45 -9.50
CA GLY A 31 -12.67 3.20 -9.99
C GLY A 31 -12.86 4.58 -9.32
N GLU A 32 -14.05 5.16 -9.45
CA GLU A 32 -14.39 6.47 -8.86
C GLU A 32 -14.58 6.37 -7.34
N ARG A 33 -15.11 5.25 -6.83
CA ARG A 33 -15.18 4.91 -5.41
C ARG A 33 -15.26 3.40 -5.24
N MET A 34 -14.48 2.87 -4.30
CA MET A 34 -14.51 1.46 -3.92
C MET A 34 -15.04 1.30 -2.51
N ILE A 35 -16.15 0.58 -2.37
CA ILE A 35 -16.71 0.24 -1.05
C ILE A 35 -16.17 -1.12 -0.61
N LEU A 36 -15.61 -1.16 0.59
CA LEU A 36 -15.08 -2.35 1.24
C LEU A 36 -15.96 -2.68 2.45
N GLN A 37 -16.62 -3.83 2.41
CA GLN A 37 -17.34 -4.37 3.57
C GLN A 37 -16.40 -5.28 4.35
N THR A 38 -16.24 -5.01 5.65
CA THR A 38 -15.34 -5.78 6.51
C THR A 38 -16.00 -6.07 7.86
N ALA A 39 -15.40 -6.96 8.65
CA ALA A 39 -15.85 -7.22 10.01
C ALA A 39 -15.74 -5.99 10.95
N LEU A 40 -14.97 -4.96 10.57
CA LEU A 40 -14.81 -3.72 11.34
C LEU A 40 -15.70 -2.58 10.83
N GLY A 41 -16.64 -2.89 9.94
CA GLY A 41 -17.53 -1.94 9.30
C GLY A 41 -17.14 -1.64 7.85
N GLN A 42 -17.77 -0.59 7.33
CA GLN A 42 -17.59 -0.15 5.95
C GLN A 42 -16.41 0.80 5.85
N PHE A 43 -15.55 0.54 4.87
CA PHE A 43 -14.53 1.48 4.41
C PHE A 43 -14.82 1.92 2.99
N VAL A 44 -14.44 3.14 2.66
CA VAL A 44 -14.51 3.68 1.30
C VAL A 44 -13.12 4.07 0.86
N LEU A 45 -12.70 3.61 -0.31
CA LEU A 45 -11.55 4.16 -1.00
C LEU A 45 -12.05 5.09 -2.09
N ARG A 46 -11.58 6.34 -2.07
CA ARG A 46 -11.88 7.30 -3.13
C ARG A 46 -10.60 7.95 -3.65
N PRO A 47 -10.58 8.40 -4.92
CA PRO A 47 -9.49 9.20 -5.44
C PRO A 47 -9.17 10.38 -4.53
N GLU A 48 -7.87 10.59 -4.37
CA GLU A 48 -7.31 11.77 -3.74
C GLU A 48 -7.69 13.02 -4.54
N GLN A 49 -8.09 14.08 -3.84
CA GLN A 49 -8.43 15.38 -4.43
C GLN A 49 -7.56 16.48 -3.85
N ALA A 50 -7.49 17.63 -4.53
CA ALA A 50 -6.70 18.77 -4.06
C ALA A 50 -7.08 19.24 -2.64
N HIS A 51 -8.34 19.08 -2.24
CA HIS A 51 -8.80 19.44 -0.89
C HIS A 51 -8.31 18.49 0.22
N ASP A 52 -7.72 17.34 -0.13
CA ASP A 52 -7.17 16.38 0.84
C ASP A 52 -5.75 16.75 1.29
N GLU A 53 -5.11 17.75 0.67
CA GLU A 53 -3.75 18.20 1.03
C GLU A 53 -3.57 18.42 2.55
N PRO A 54 -4.49 19.10 3.27
CA PRO A 54 -4.36 19.26 4.72
C PRO A 54 -4.37 17.93 5.48
N PHE A 55 -5.21 16.98 5.06
CA PHE A 55 -5.27 15.65 5.68
C PHE A 55 -3.99 14.84 5.40
N LEU A 56 -3.51 14.86 4.16
CA LEU A 56 -2.28 14.17 3.75
C LEU A 56 -1.05 14.71 4.47
N TYR A 57 -1.02 16.02 4.72
CA TYR A 57 0.00 16.64 5.55
C TYR A 57 -0.04 16.12 6.99
N VAL A 58 -1.23 16.02 7.60
CA VAL A 58 -1.40 15.44 8.95
C VAL A 58 -0.92 13.98 8.98
N LEU A 59 -1.31 13.19 7.98
CA LEU A 59 -0.88 11.80 7.84
C LEU A 59 0.65 11.71 7.73
N PHE A 60 1.27 12.53 6.87
CA PHE A 60 2.72 12.61 6.71
C PHE A 60 3.42 12.99 8.00
N ARG A 61 2.93 14.03 8.69
CA ARG A 61 3.52 14.53 9.94
C ARG A 61 3.57 13.45 11.03
N HIS A 62 2.54 12.63 11.15
CA HIS A 62 2.53 11.51 12.12
C HIS A 62 3.58 10.44 11.83
N ASP A 63 4.13 10.42 10.62
CA ASP A 63 5.16 9.46 10.19
C ASP A 63 6.55 10.11 10.05
N ALA A 64 6.62 11.42 9.82
CA ALA A 64 7.86 12.18 9.63
C ALA A 64 8.52 12.63 10.95
N LEU A 65 7.80 12.57 12.08
CA LEU A 65 8.21 13.22 13.33
C LEU A 65 9.14 12.41 14.25
N ALA A 66 9.74 11.30 13.81
CA ALA A 66 10.79 10.68 14.63
C ALA A 66 12.09 11.52 14.65
N ASP A 67 12.41 12.17 13.53
CA ASP A 67 13.73 12.81 13.35
C ASP A 67 13.69 14.33 13.57
N LEU A 68 12.64 15.04 13.12
CA LEU A 68 12.53 16.50 13.31
C LEU A 68 12.10 16.91 14.73
N ALA A 69 11.41 16.03 15.46
CA ALA A 69 11.08 16.28 16.87
C ALA A 69 12.34 16.33 17.76
N GLN A 70 13.47 15.82 17.28
CA GLN A 70 14.77 15.89 17.95
C GLN A 70 15.55 17.17 17.57
N SER A 71 15.02 17.99 16.65
CA SER A 71 15.65 19.26 16.29
C SER A 71 15.40 20.33 17.35
N GLN A 72 16.39 21.18 17.61
CA GLN A 72 16.25 22.35 18.51
C GLN A 72 15.50 23.54 17.87
N ALA A 73 14.90 23.34 16.69
CA ALA A 73 14.15 24.39 15.99
C ALA A 73 12.83 24.71 16.72
N ASP A 74 12.37 25.95 16.61
CA ASP A 74 11.07 26.34 17.15
C ASP A 74 9.90 25.66 16.40
N PRO A 75 8.70 25.56 17.00
CA PRO A 75 7.57 24.85 16.39
C PRO A 75 7.15 25.38 15.02
N ALA A 76 7.29 26.69 14.75
CA ALA A 76 6.90 27.25 13.46
C ALA A 76 7.91 26.86 12.37
N THR A 77 9.20 26.89 12.70
CA THR A 77 10.26 26.40 11.80
C THR A 77 10.13 24.90 11.53
N GLN A 78 9.83 24.10 12.56
CA GLN A 78 9.58 22.66 12.40
C GLN A 78 8.38 22.39 11.47
N ASP A 79 7.28 23.13 11.63
CA ASP A 79 6.09 23.01 10.78
C ASP A 79 6.40 23.39 9.33
N ALA A 80 7.08 24.51 9.10
CA ALA A 80 7.48 24.98 7.78
C ALA A 80 8.40 23.97 7.06
N LEU A 81 9.40 23.43 7.76
CA LEU A 81 10.30 22.42 7.21
C LEU A 81 9.54 21.12 6.89
N THR A 82 8.64 20.68 7.78
CA THR A 82 7.80 19.50 7.55
C THR A 82 6.89 19.70 6.34
N ARG A 83 6.32 20.89 6.14
CA ARG A 83 5.51 21.20 4.94
C ARG A 83 6.34 21.17 3.67
N MET A 84 7.55 21.71 3.70
CA MET A 84 8.45 21.66 2.55
C MET A 84 8.80 20.22 2.16
N GLN A 85 9.15 19.38 3.15
CA GLN A 85 9.42 17.95 2.95
C GLN A 85 8.19 17.20 2.44
N PHE A 86 7.01 17.48 3.01
CA PHE A 86 5.74 16.91 2.55
C PHE A 86 5.49 17.23 1.07
N ARG A 87 5.55 18.51 0.68
CA ARG A 87 5.30 18.93 -0.71
C ARG A 87 6.27 18.29 -1.70
N ALA A 88 7.56 18.28 -1.37
CA ALA A 88 8.59 17.66 -2.21
C ALA A 88 8.33 16.15 -2.38
N ARG A 89 8.00 15.45 -1.28
CA ARG A 89 7.68 14.02 -1.33
C ARG A 89 6.40 13.75 -2.10
N HIS A 90 5.36 14.52 -1.84
CA HIS A 90 4.05 14.37 -2.47
C HIS A 90 4.18 14.54 -4.01
N ALA A 91 4.85 15.59 -4.47
CA ALA A 91 5.14 15.81 -5.89
C ALA A 91 5.99 14.67 -6.49
N SER A 92 7.02 14.20 -5.77
CA SER A 92 7.85 13.08 -6.23
C SER A 92 7.07 11.78 -6.39
N TYR A 93 6.08 11.50 -5.54
CA TYR A 93 5.25 10.31 -5.67
C TYR A 93 4.40 10.37 -6.94
N HIS A 94 3.72 11.50 -7.20
CA HIS A 94 2.93 11.69 -8.42
C HIS A 94 3.80 11.64 -9.69
N ALA A 95 5.02 12.20 -9.66
CA ALA A 95 5.92 12.16 -10.80
C ALA A 95 6.47 10.74 -11.10
N ARG A 96 6.67 9.91 -10.06
CA ARG A 96 7.22 8.55 -10.21
C ARG A 96 6.16 7.49 -10.53
N HIS A 97 4.91 7.77 -10.17
CA HIS A 97 3.77 6.89 -10.41
C HIS A 97 2.65 7.69 -11.10
N PRO A 98 2.90 8.20 -12.33
CA PRO A 98 1.92 9.03 -13.02
C PRO A 98 0.59 8.28 -13.26
N ASP A 99 0.66 6.96 -13.45
CA ASP A 99 -0.49 6.06 -13.65
C ASP A 99 -0.96 5.37 -12.36
N GLY A 100 -0.40 5.76 -11.21
CA GLY A 100 -0.78 5.22 -9.91
C GLY A 100 -2.17 5.70 -9.50
N ASP A 101 -2.92 4.82 -8.84
CA ASP A 101 -4.18 5.18 -8.18
C ASP A 101 -3.87 5.67 -6.76
N PHE A 102 -4.09 6.97 -6.54
CA PHE A 102 -3.91 7.64 -5.25
C PHE A 102 -5.26 7.74 -4.57
N ALA A 103 -5.42 7.10 -3.41
CA ALA A 103 -6.72 7.03 -2.76
C ALA A 103 -6.69 7.30 -1.26
N ILE A 104 -7.71 8.03 -0.82
CA ILE A 104 -8.04 8.25 0.59
C ILE A 104 -8.86 7.07 1.09
N ILE A 105 -8.50 6.57 2.27
CA ILE A 105 -9.25 5.57 3.01
C ILE A 105 -10.17 6.31 3.97
N GLU A 106 -11.47 6.08 3.86
CA GLU A 106 -12.48 6.66 4.74
C GLU A 106 -13.21 5.58 5.55
N GLN A 107 -13.58 5.93 6.78
CA GLN A 107 -14.49 5.16 7.63
C GLN A 107 -15.50 6.13 8.23
N ASP A 108 -16.79 5.80 8.15
CA ASP A 108 -17.89 6.65 8.64
C ASP A 108 -17.86 8.10 8.12
N GLY A 109 -17.37 8.28 6.87
CA GLY A 109 -17.25 9.58 6.21
C GLY A 109 -16.03 10.41 6.62
N ALA A 110 -15.18 9.92 7.53
CA ALA A 110 -13.94 10.57 7.92
C ALA A 110 -12.74 9.95 7.20
N ALA A 111 -11.80 10.79 6.73
CA ALA A 111 -10.51 10.32 6.20
C ALA A 111 -9.64 9.75 7.33
N ILE A 112 -9.20 8.50 7.17
CA ILE A 112 -8.45 7.75 8.20
C ILE A 112 -7.08 7.30 7.70
N GLY A 113 -6.84 7.31 6.39
CA GLY A 113 -5.56 6.93 5.82
C GLY A 113 -5.48 7.13 4.31
N ARG A 114 -4.44 6.55 3.72
CA ARG A 114 -4.15 6.57 2.29
C ARG A 114 -3.64 5.21 1.83
N ILE A 115 -3.97 4.87 0.59
CA ILE A 115 -3.35 3.81 -0.18
C ILE A 115 -2.93 4.36 -1.55
N VAL A 116 -1.77 3.93 -2.05
CA VAL A 116 -1.32 4.21 -3.42
C VAL A 116 -1.05 2.87 -4.10
N ILE A 117 -1.65 2.66 -5.26
CA ILE A 117 -1.50 1.42 -6.04
C ILE A 117 -0.97 1.78 -7.43
N ASP A 118 0.11 1.14 -7.83
CA ASP A 118 0.65 1.18 -9.19
C ASP A 118 0.30 -0.16 -9.85
N ASP A 119 -0.78 -0.16 -10.64
CA ASP A 119 -1.34 -1.38 -11.26
C ASP A 119 -0.70 -1.65 -12.62
N ARG A 120 0.24 -2.59 -12.65
CA ARG A 120 1.02 -2.94 -13.84
C ARG A 120 0.58 -4.28 -14.42
N PRO A 121 0.76 -4.53 -15.73
CA PRO A 121 0.37 -5.78 -16.37
C PRO A 121 0.94 -7.05 -15.69
N GLU A 122 2.14 -6.98 -15.12
CA GLU A 122 2.80 -8.15 -14.52
C GLU A 122 2.48 -8.33 -13.03
N ALA A 123 2.15 -7.25 -12.32
CA ALA A 123 1.87 -7.24 -10.89
C ALA A 123 1.21 -5.92 -10.47
N ALA A 124 0.29 -5.98 -9.51
CA ALA A 124 -0.16 -4.78 -8.81
C ALA A 124 0.83 -4.44 -7.69
N HIS A 125 1.26 -3.19 -7.60
CA HIS A 125 2.20 -2.73 -6.57
C HIS A 125 1.49 -1.81 -5.58
N ILE A 126 1.44 -2.18 -4.30
CA ILE A 126 1.06 -1.23 -3.24
C ILE A 126 2.28 -0.37 -2.97
N VAL A 127 2.23 0.93 -3.25
CA VAL A 127 3.35 1.89 -3.20
C VAL A 127 3.35 2.75 -1.93
N ASP A 128 2.21 2.96 -1.31
CA ASP A 128 2.13 3.53 0.04
C ASP A 128 0.87 3.01 0.70
N PHE A 129 0.96 2.75 2.00
CA PHE A 129 -0.21 2.44 2.82
C PHE A 129 0.01 2.99 4.22
N ALA A 130 -0.83 3.93 4.62
CA ALA A 130 -0.70 4.63 5.88
C ALA A 130 -2.08 4.88 6.50
N LEU A 131 -2.18 4.68 7.81
CA LEU A 131 -3.36 5.00 8.61
C LEU A 131 -2.98 6.01 9.70
N LEU A 132 -3.91 6.86 10.11
CA LEU A 132 -3.73 7.74 11.26
C LEU A 132 -3.53 6.92 12.55
N PRO A 133 -2.76 7.41 13.54
CA PRO A 133 -2.47 6.68 14.78
C PRO A 133 -3.68 6.04 15.49
N PRO A 134 -4.85 6.71 15.62
CA PRO A 134 -6.03 6.14 16.29
C PRO A 134 -6.62 4.89 15.64
N TYR A 135 -6.28 4.62 14.37
CA TYR A 135 -6.77 3.47 13.59
C TYR A 135 -5.72 2.36 13.48
N ARG A 136 -4.52 2.54 14.03
CA ARG A 136 -3.44 1.55 14.03
C ARG A 136 -3.68 0.50 15.11
N ALA A 137 -3.09 -0.70 14.94
CA ALA A 137 -3.15 -1.80 15.90
C ALA A 137 -4.58 -2.28 16.30
N ARG A 138 -5.60 -1.93 15.53
CA ARG A 138 -7.01 -2.30 15.75
C ARG A 138 -7.58 -3.24 14.69
N GLY A 139 -6.70 -3.81 13.87
CA GLY A 139 -7.09 -4.67 12.74
C GLY A 139 -7.55 -3.91 11.48
N VAL A 140 -7.70 -2.57 11.52
CA VAL A 140 -8.14 -1.75 10.37
C VAL A 140 -7.26 -1.97 9.14
N GLY A 141 -5.93 -1.96 9.30
CA GLY A 141 -5.01 -2.21 8.18
C GLY A 141 -5.19 -3.59 7.54
N SER A 142 -5.36 -4.62 8.36
CA SER A 142 -5.67 -5.97 7.89
C SER A 142 -7.03 -6.06 7.21
N ALA A 143 -8.04 -5.37 7.74
CA ALA A 143 -9.39 -5.37 7.18
C ALA A 143 -9.42 -4.69 5.80
N VAL A 144 -8.80 -3.52 5.68
CA VAL A 144 -8.72 -2.78 4.41
C VAL A 144 -7.91 -3.57 3.38
N LEU A 145 -6.68 -3.97 3.72
CA LEU A 145 -5.84 -4.71 2.76
C LEU A 145 -6.44 -6.07 2.41
N GLY A 146 -7.00 -6.81 3.38
CA GLY A 146 -7.66 -8.08 3.12
C GLY A 146 -8.84 -7.97 2.15
N ALA A 147 -9.55 -6.84 2.13
CA ALA A 147 -10.64 -6.59 1.18
C ALA A 147 -10.15 -6.07 -0.19
N VAL A 148 -8.96 -5.47 -0.25
CA VAL A 148 -8.34 -4.93 -1.47
C VAL A 148 -7.57 -6.00 -2.24
N LEU A 149 -6.82 -6.88 -1.55
CA LEU A 149 -5.93 -7.85 -2.20
C LEU A 149 -6.62 -8.76 -3.22
N PRO A 150 -7.80 -9.35 -2.95
CA PRO A 150 -8.48 -10.19 -3.93
C PRO A 150 -8.93 -9.43 -5.19
N ARG A 151 -9.07 -8.10 -5.10
CA ARG A 151 -9.43 -7.25 -6.23
C ARG A 151 -8.21 -6.92 -7.08
N LEU A 152 -7.08 -6.64 -6.43
CA LEU A 152 -5.80 -6.40 -7.10
C LEU A 152 -5.21 -7.67 -7.73
N GLY A 153 -5.41 -8.82 -7.09
CA GLY A 153 -4.95 -10.13 -7.57
C GLY A 153 -5.79 -10.75 -8.68
N GLN A 154 -6.81 -10.02 -9.19
CA GLN A 154 -7.57 -10.47 -10.35
C GLN A 154 -6.66 -10.64 -11.58
N GLY A 155 -7.00 -11.60 -12.45
CA GLY A 155 -6.20 -11.89 -13.64
C GLY A 155 -4.89 -12.63 -13.38
N MET A 156 -4.80 -13.37 -12.27
CA MET A 156 -3.64 -14.18 -11.90
C MET A 156 -2.32 -13.39 -11.70
N ARG A 157 -2.42 -12.11 -11.36
CA ARG A 157 -1.25 -11.25 -11.08
C ARG A 157 -0.96 -11.21 -9.58
N PRO A 158 0.32 -11.33 -9.15
CA PRO A 158 0.67 -11.15 -7.75
C PRO A 158 0.51 -9.68 -7.32
N VAL A 159 0.24 -9.46 -6.03
CA VAL A 159 0.31 -8.12 -5.44
C VAL A 159 1.63 -7.97 -4.70
N ARG A 160 2.44 -6.98 -5.07
CA ARG A 160 3.75 -6.74 -4.49
C ARG A 160 3.73 -5.54 -3.56
N CYS A 161 4.48 -5.65 -2.48
CA CYS A 161 4.84 -4.51 -1.64
C CYS A 161 6.27 -4.73 -1.13
N MET A 162 6.85 -3.69 -0.55
CA MET A 162 8.06 -3.83 0.25
C MET A 162 7.80 -3.12 1.58
N VAL A 163 8.50 -3.54 2.62
CA VAL A 163 8.28 -3.00 3.97
C VAL A 163 9.66 -2.76 4.56
N LEU A 164 9.86 -1.63 5.24
CA LEU A 164 11.09 -1.43 6.02
C LEU A 164 11.33 -2.63 6.95
N SER A 165 12.53 -3.18 6.96
CA SER A 165 12.91 -4.33 7.79
C SER A 165 12.67 -4.07 9.28
N THR A 166 12.78 -2.81 9.70
CA THR A 166 12.50 -2.37 11.08
C THR A 166 11.01 -2.23 11.39
N ASN A 167 10.11 -2.29 10.40
CA ASN A 167 8.67 -2.18 10.62
C ASN A 167 7.99 -3.53 10.85
N GLU A 168 8.27 -4.10 12.02
CA GLU A 168 7.74 -5.39 12.45
C GLU A 168 6.21 -5.46 12.51
N ALA A 169 5.53 -4.33 12.78
CA ALA A 169 4.07 -4.30 12.81
C ALA A 169 3.49 -4.52 11.41
N SER A 170 4.04 -3.86 10.39
CA SER A 170 3.64 -4.04 9.00
C SER A 170 4.03 -5.43 8.47
N LEU A 171 5.25 -5.92 8.79
CA LEU A 171 5.67 -7.27 8.39
C LEU A 171 4.73 -8.35 8.95
N ARG A 172 4.39 -8.29 10.23
CA ARG A 172 3.41 -9.22 10.83
C ARG A 172 2.03 -9.12 10.19
N MET A 173 1.59 -7.92 9.84
CA MET A 173 0.32 -7.71 9.15
C MET A 173 0.33 -8.36 7.76
N CYS A 174 1.37 -8.12 6.96
CA CYS A 174 1.51 -8.70 5.63
C CYS A 174 1.55 -10.23 5.69
N ARG A 175 2.35 -10.82 6.59
CA ARG A 175 2.42 -12.29 6.77
C ARG A 175 1.06 -12.89 7.14
N ARG A 176 0.28 -12.24 8.02
CA ARG A 176 -1.09 -12.67 8.37
C ARG A 176 -2.07 -12.60 7.21
N LEU A 177 -1.86 -11.69 6.27
CA LEU A 177 -2.66 -11.55 5.05
C LEU A 177 -2.23 -12.53 3.95
N GLY A 178 -1.21 -13.36 4.18
CA GLY A 178 -0.72 -14.34 3.21
C GLY A 178 0.37 -13.82 2.27
N PHE A 179 0.98 -12.66 2.55
CA PHE A 179 2.19 -12.27 1.84
C PHE A 179 3.36 -13.20 2.21
N VAL A 180 4.14 -13.56 1.19
CA VAL A 180 5.39 -14.30 1.31
C VAL A 180 6.57 -13.39 0.98
N GLU A 181 7.69 -13.60 1.65
CA GLU A 181 8.93 -12.88 1.36
C GLU A 181 9.53 -13.41 0.06
N THR A 182 9.76 -12.52 -0.90
CA THR A 182 10.33 -12.85 -2.21
C THR A 182 11.78 -12.37 -2.36
N GLY A 183 12.28 -11.64 -1.37
CA GLY A 183 13.66 -11.15 -1.34
C GLY A 183 13.85 -10.07 -0.28
N ALA A 184 15.09 -9.59 -0.18
CA ALA A 184 15.46 -8.47 0.67
C ALA A 184 16.27 -7.46 -0.15
N ALA A 185 15.99 -6.18 0.06
CA ALA A 185 16.71 -5.06 -0.53
C ALA A 185 16.93 -4.04 0.59
N ASP A 186 17.95 -4.26 1.43
CA ASP A 186 18.22 -3.47 2.63
C ASP A 186 18.08 -1.96 2.37
N PRO A 187 17.28 -1.22 3.17
CA PRO A 187 16.62 -1.60 4.42
C PRO A 187 15.19 -2.18 4.28
N PHE A 188 14.84 -2.76 3.13
CA PHE A 188 13.49 -3.26 2.84
C PHE A 188 13.43 -4.79 2.71
N VAL A 189 12.27 -5.34 3.05
CA VAL A 189 11.86 -6.73 2.76
C VAL A 189 10.86 -6.69 1.60
N LEU A 190 11.12 -7.44 0.54
CA LEU A 190 10.23 -7.58 -0.61
C LEU A 190 9.19 -8.67 -0.33
N LEU A 191 7.92 -8.34 -0.51
CA LEU A 191 6.80 -9.22 -0.20
C LEU A 191 5.87 -9.34 -1.42
N ALA A 192 5.35 -10.54 -1.65
CA ALA A 192 4.31 -10.77 -2.65
C ALA A 192 3.13 -11.53 -2.04
N TRP A 193 1.93 -11.07 -2.33
CA TRP A 193 0.70 -11.82 -2.12
C TRP A 193 0.43 -12.64 -3.39
N PRO A 194 0.27 -13.97 -3.28
CA PRO A 194 0.13 -14.83 -4.44
C PRO A 194 -1.18 -14.53 -5.19
N PRO A 195 -1.20 -14.67 -6.52
CA PRO A 195 -2.46 -14.62 -7.25
C PRO A 195 -3.39 -15.74 -6.78
N ASP A 196 -4.70 -15.47 -6.81
CA ASP A 196 -5.69 -16.49 -6.50
C ASP A 196 -5.54 -17.65 -7.47
N THR A 197 -5.01 -18.77 -6.97
CA THR A 197 -4.76 -19.97 -7.76
C THR A 197 -5.98 -20.92 -7.78
N GLN A 198 -7.15 -20.51 -7.27
CA GLN A 198 -8.32 -21.38 -7.13
C GLN A 198 -9.13 -21.67 -8.41
N LEU A 199 -8.71 -21.27 -9.61
CA LEU A 199 -9.32 -21.75 -10.86
C LEU A 199 -8.28 -22.44 -11.76
N GLY A 200 -7.93 -23.68 -11.43
CA GLY A 200 -6.94 -24.42 -12.21
C GLY A 200 -6.65 -25.87 -11.81
N ALA A 201 -7.61 -26.63 -11.24
CA ALA A 201 -7.61 -28.09 -11.35
C ALA A 201 -8.98 -28.68 -10.94
N PRO A 202 -9.74 -29.32 -11.87
CA PRO A 202 -10.80 -30.24 -11.49
C PRO A 202 -10.23 -31.56 -10.92
N HIS A 203 -11.00 -32.16 -10.02
CA HIS A 203 -10.81 -33.48 -9.42
C HIS A 203 -10.77 -34.66 -10.43
N GLY A 204 -10.07 -35.74 -10.03
CA GLY A 204 -10.17 -37.13 -10.55
C GLY A 204 -8.97 -37.56 -11.38
N ALA A 205 -8.36 -38.75 -11.30
CA ALA A 205 -8.52 -40.02 -10.58
C ALA A 205 -7.11 -40.69 -10.64
N GLY A 206 -6.70 -41.69 -9.87
CA GLY A 206 -7.44 -42.57 -8.99
C GLY A 206 -6.50 -43.46 -8.17
N HIS A 207 -7.15 -44.12 -7.21
CA HIS A 207 -6.69 -45.33 -6.55
C HIS A 207 -6.41 -46.43 -7.59
N GLY A 208 -5.34 -47.20 -7.38
CA GLY A 208 -5.07 -48.43 -8.12
C GLY A 208 -3.73 -49.05 -7.77
N ALA A 209 -3.61 -49.61 -6.56
CA ALA A 209 -2.54 -50.54 -6.23
C ALA A 209 -2.65 -51.80 -7.11
N PRO A 210 -1.53 -52.37 -7.61
CA PRO A 210 -1.58 -53.66 -8.27
C PRO A 210 -1.65 -54.79 -7.22
N PRO A 211 -2.46 -55.85 -7.42
CA PRO A 211 -2.29 -57.07 -6.66
C PRO A 211 -1.07 -57.84 -7.20
N GLY A 212 -0.37 -58.51 -6.27
CA GLY A 212 0.52 -59.63 -6.59
C GLY A 212 -0.25 -60.93 -6.78
#